data_AF-A0A931ASZ3-F1
#
_entry.id   AF-A0A931ASZ3-F1
#
_cell.length_a   1.000
_cell.length_b   1.000
_cell.length_c   1.000
_cell.angle_alpha   90.00
_cell.angle_beta   90.00
_cell.angle_gamma   90.00
#
_symmetry.space_group_name_H-M   'P 1'
#
loop_
_entity.id
_entity.type
_entity.pdbx_description
1 polymer ?
#
loop_
_entity_poly.entity_id
_entity_poly.type
_entity_poly.pdbx_seq_one_letter_code
_entity_poly.pdbx_strand_id
1 'polypeptide(L)' 'MTANDYILGQATINGEFDSEHADTVKLIVNGNYRQVKPVDSDGKYSIYALDYITSVDDEAYIAEYKDGSEL' A
#
# COMPACT_ATOMS: atom_id res chain seq x y z
N MET A 1 10.96 5.33 -1.14
CA MET A 1 9.50 5.37 -0.94
C MET A 1 9.14 6.48 0.02
N THR A 2 8.07 7.22 -0.25
CA THR A 2 7.43 8.12 0.72
C THR A 2 5.94 7.81 0.71
N ALA A 3 5.44 7.16 1.76
CA ALA A 3 4.01 7.01 1.94
C ALA A 3 3.43 8.34 2.45
N ASN A 4 2.30 8.78 1.89
CA ASN A 4 1.56 9.89 2.46
C ASN A 4 0.86 9.45 3.74
N ASP A 5 0.68 10.38 4.68
CA ASP A 5 -0.14 10.14 5.88
C ASP A 5 -1.55 9.71 5.45
N TYR A 6 -2.02 8.60 6.02
CA TYR A 6 -3.39 8.13 5.82
C TYR A 6 -4.29 8.72 6.90
N ILE A 7 -5.35 9.41 6.48
CA ILE A 7 -6.38 9.91 7.40
C ILE A 7 -7.44 8.83 7.54
N LEU A 8 -7.69 8.38 8.77
CA LEU A 8 -8.71 7.37 9.06
C LEU A 8 -10.06 7.78 8.45
N GLY A 9 -10.68 6.85 7.71
CA GLY A 9 -11.92 7.08 6.97
C GLY A 9 -11.74 7.48 5.51
N GLN A 10 -10.50 7.64 5.02
CA GLN A 10 -10.25 7.77 3.57
C GLN A 10 -10.44 6.43 2.83
N ALA A 11 -11.01 6.50 1.64
CA ALA A 11 -11.24 5.32 0.80
C ALA A 11 -9.93 4.57 0.48
N THR A 12 -8.88 5.33 0.13
CA THR A 12 -7.63 4.79 -0.39
C THR A 12 -6.41 5.43 0.26
N ILE A 13 -5.34 4.65 0.36
CA ILE A 13 -3.98 5.14 0.57
C ILE A 13 -3.40 5.41 -0.82
N ASN A 14 -2.79 6.58 -0.99
CA ASN A 14 -2.14 6.98 -2.23
C ASN A 14 -0.67 7.29 -1.93
N GLY A 15 0.22 6.90 -2.83
CA GLY A 15 1.63 7.17 -2.67
C GLY A 15 2.40 6.95 -3.96
N GLU A 16 3.71 7.15 -3.85
CA GLU A 16 4.67 7.02 -4.93
C GLU A 16 5.83 6.10 -4.50
N PHE A 17 6.27 5.27 -5.43
CA PHE A 17 7.45 4.41 -5.30
C PHE A 17 8.24 4.39 -6.61
N ASP A 18 9.43 3.83 -6.55
CA ASP A 18 10.28 3.67 -7.72
C ASP A 18 9.80 2.48 -8.57
N SER A 19 9.18 2.76 -9.72
CA SER A 19 8.68 1.74 -10.63
C SER A 19 9.78 0.91 -11.30
N GLU A 20 11.06 1.31 -11.19
CA GLU A 20 12.18 0.47 -11.64
C GLU A 20 12.36 -0.75 -10.72
N HIS A 21 11.99 -0.61 -9.45
CA HIS A 21 12.28 -1.61 -8.42
C HIS A 21 11.07 -2.47 -8.04
N ALA A 22 9.84 -1.93 -8.10
CA ALA A 22 8.61 -2.66 -7.75
C ALA A 22 7.65 -2.80 -8.94
N ASP A 23 6.87 -3.88 -8.99
CA ASP A 23 5.76 -4.08 -9.94
C ASP A 23 4.38 -4.16 -9.26
N THR A 24 4.37 -4.40 -7.94
CA THR A 24 3.17 -4.55 -7.15
C THR A 24 3.37 -4.00 -5.75
N VAL A 25 2.29 -3.54 -5.14
CA VAL A 25 2.24 -3.17 -3.72
C VAL A 25 1.19 -3.98 -2.99
N LYS A 26 1.44 -4.27 -1.71
CA LYS A 26 0.49 -4.94 -0.83
C LYS A 26 0.19 -4.09 0.39
N LEU A 27 -1.08 -4.07 0.77
CA LEU A 27 -1.54 -3.55 2.05
C LEU A 27 -1.48 -4.66 3.10
N ILE A 28 -0.69 -4.44 4.15
CA ILE A 28 -0.67 -5.25 5.36
C ILE A 28 -1.33 -4.45 6.47
N VAL A 29 -2.27 -5.05 7.20
CA VAL A 29 -2.90 -4.46 8.39
C VAL A 29 -2.88 -5.46 9.53
N ASN A 30 -2.31 -5.09 10.67
CA ASN A 30 -2.12 -5.93 11.86
C ASN A 30 -1.44 -7.26 11.48
N GLY A 31 -0.39 -7.19 10.65
CA GLY A 31 0.35 -8.35 10.15
C GLY A 31 -0.39 -9.22 9.12
N ASN A 32 -1.61 -8.86 8.71
CA ASN A 32 -2.40 -9.63 7.76
C ASN A 32 -2.41 -8.99 6.37
N TYR A 33 -2.18 -9.78 5.33
CA TYR A 33 -2.37 -9.35 3.95
C TYR A 33 -3.84 -9.02 3.67
N ARG A 34 -4.10 -7.83 3.11
CA ARG A 34 -5.46 -7.35 2.79
C ARG A 34 -5.69 -7.22 1.30
N GLN A 35 -4.75 -6.62 0.58
CA GLN A 35 -4.92 -6.29 -0.83
C GLN A 35 -3.58 -6.21 -1.54
N VAL A 36 -3.57 -6.54 -2.84
CA VAL A 36 -2.46 -6.31 -3.77
C VAL A 36 -2.94 -5.42 -4.90
N LYS A 37 -2.08 -4.52 -5.38
CA LYS A 37 -2.32 -3.72 -6.57
C LYS A 37 -1.07 -3.70 -7.45
N PRO A 38 -1.23 -3.84 -8.78
CA PRO A 38 -0.16 -3.50 -9.70
C PRO A 38 0.14 -2.01 -9.57
N VAL A 39 1.39 -1.68 -9.83
CA VAL A 39 1.83 -0.31 -9.86
C VAL A 39 1.76 0.26 -11.27
N ASP A 40 1.31 1.50 -11.39
CA ASP A 40 1.30 2.16 -12.69
C ASP A 40 2.73 2.51 -13.13
N SER A 41 2.95 2.64 -14.44
CA SER A 41 4.27 2.96 -15.02
C SER A 41 4.92 4.21 -14.44
N ASP A 42 4.08 5.13 -13.93
CA ASP A 42 4.48 6.41 -13.37
C ASP A 42 4.89 6.33 -11.89
N GLY A 43 5.00 5.11 -11.32
CA GLY A 43 5.43 4.92 -9.93
C GLY A 43 4.37 5.28 -8.90
N LYS A 44 3.09 5.32 -9.29
CA LYS A 44 1.97 5.71 -8.42
C LYS A 44 1.10 4.51 -8.06
N TYR A 45 0.51 4.57 -6.86
CA TYR A 45 -0.53 3.62 -6.45
C TYR A 45 -1.71 4.29 -5.75
N SER A 46 -2.85 3.61 -5.86
CA SER A 46 -4.03 3.83 -5.04
C SER A 46 -4.55 2.48 -4.55
N ILE A 47 -4.52 2.26 -3.24
CA ILE A 47 -4.92 0.98 -2.63
C ILE A 47 -6.08 1.22 -1.65
N TYR A 48 -7.14 0.41 -1.77
CA TYR A 48 -8.32 0.57 -0.93
C TYR A 48 -8.02 0.12 0.49
N ALA A 49 -8.35 0.97 1.47
CA ALA A 49 -7.99 0.81 2.88
C ALA A 49 -9.19 0.96 3.83
N LEU A 50 -10.30 1.56 3.39
CA LEU A 50 -11.41 1.96 4.27
C LEU A 50 -11.98 0.84 5.14
N ASP A 51 -12.17 -0.35 4.57
CA ASP A 51 -12.72 -1.49 5.31
C ASP A 51 -11.65 -2.29 6.08
N TYR A 52 -10.37 -1.93 5.92
CA TYR A 52 -9.25 -2.66 6.49
C TYR A 52 -8.56 -1.91 7.63
N ILE A 53 -8.48 -0.59 7.55
CA ILE A 53 -7.94 0.30 8.58
C ILE A 53 -9.12 1.02 9.21
N THR A 54 -9.53 0.52 10.38
CA THR A 54 -10.78 0.91 11.05
C THR A 54 -10.54 1.60 12.39
N SER A 55 -9.34 1.47 12.94
CA SER A 55 -8.88 2.18 14.14
C SER A 55 -7.55 2.87 13.90
N VAL A 56 -7.26 3.90 14.71
CA VAL A 56 -5.92 4.49 14.82
C VAL A 56 -4.92 3.55 15.49
N ASP A 57 -5.40 2.49 16.14
CA ASP A 57 -4.58 1.43 16.72
C ASP A 57 -4.18 0.35 15.70
N ASP A 58 -4.77 0.37 14.49
CA ASP A 58 -4.41 -0.59 13.44
C ASP A 58 -3.02 -0.26 12.90
N GLU A 59 -2.09 -1.21 13.00
CA GLU A 59 -0.77 -1.10 12.38
C GLU A 59 -0.90 -1.42 10.90
N ALA A 60 -0.74 -0.42 10.04
CA ALA A 60 -0.87 -0.57 8.60
C ALA A 60 0.39 -0.07 7.87
N TYR A 61 0.85 -0.85 6.89
CA TYR A 61 1.95 -0.46 6.02
C TYR A 61 1.77 -1.01 4.61
N ILE A 62 2.44 -0.34 3.67
CA ILE A 62 2.53 -0.75 2.27
C ILE A 62 3.89 -1.39 2.06
N ALA A 63 3.90 -2.62 1.55
CA ALA A 63 5.12 -3.32 1.15
C ALA A 63 5.19 -3.40 -0.37
N GLU A 64 6.38 -3.15 -0.91
CA GLU A 64 6.70 -3.22 -2.32
C GLU A 64 7.14 -4.63 -2.69
N TYR A 65 6.78 -5.06 -3.90
CA TYR A 65 7.12 -6.38 -4.42
C TYR A 65 7.62 -6.28 -5.84
N LYS A 66 8.53 -7.19 -6.19
CA LYS A 66 9.03 -7.44 -7.54
C LYS A 66 8.97 -8.93 -7.84
N ASP A 67 8.30 -9.29 -8.92
CA ASP A 67 8.12 -10.68 -9.33
C ASP A 67 7.60 -11.58 -8.17
N GLY A 68 6.73 -10.99 -7.33
CA GLY A 68 6.14 -11.65 -6.16
C GLY A 68 7.03 -11.73 -4.91
N SER A 69 8.27 -11.27 -4.97
CA SER A 69 9.20 -11.18 -3.82
C SER A 69 9.12 -9.80 -3.18
N GLU A 70 9.08 -9.75 -1.85
CA GLU A 70 9.13 -8.49 -1.08
C GLU A 70 10.52 -7.86 -1.22
N LEU A 71 10.57 -6.53 -1.33
CA LEU A 71 11.80 -5.74 -1.46
C LEU A 71 12.32 -5.21 -0.13
#